data_AF-A0A961WVH4-F1
#
_entry.id   AF-A0A961WVH4-F1
#
_cell.length_a   1.000
_cell.length_b   1.000
_cell.length_c   1.000
_cell.angle_alpha   90.00
_cell.angle_beta   90.00
_cell.angle_gamma   90.00
#
_symmetry.space_group_name_H-M   'P 1'
#
loop_
_entity.id
_entity.type
_entity.pdbx_description
1 polymer ?
#
loop_
_entity_poly.entity_id
_entity_poly.type
_entity_poly.pdbx_seq_one_letter_code
_entity_poly.pdbx_strand_id
1 'polypeptide(L)' 'MKVLMVVCHPVPESYVLAVAAKAREAVAAAGHAVDWLDLHAENFDPVMGADERRRYNDMTRN' A
#
# COMPACT_ATOMS: atom_id res chain seq x y z
N MET A 1 -14.70 -10.25 1.13
CA MET A 1 -13.99 -9.68 -0.06
C MET A 1 -12.49 -9.65 0.23
N LYS A 2 -11.65 -9.34 -0.76
CA LYS A 2 -10.22 -9.05 -0.55
C LYS A 2 -10.01 -7.54 -0.63
N VAL A 3 -9.31 -6.96 0.35
CA VAL A 3 -9.05 -5.52 0.45
C VAL A 3 -7.54 -5.32 0.53
N LEU A 4 -6.98 -4.53 -0.39
CA LEU A 4 -5.61 -4.04 -0.28
C LEU A 4 -5.64 -2.69 0.45
N MET A 5 -4.95 -2.63 1.59
CA MET A 5 -4.76 -1.39 2.35
C MET A 5 -3.34 -0.89 2.15
N VAL A 6 -3.21 0.25 1.46
CA VAL A 6 -1.92 0.93 1.25
C VAL A 6 -1.81 2.09 2.23
N VAL A 7 -0.74 2.13 3.01
CA VAL A 7 -0.44 3.22 3.96
C VAL A 7 0.94 3.81 3.69
N CYS A 8 1.08 5.09 3.99
CA CYS A 8 2.32 5.83 3.77
C CYS A 8 2.49 6.86 4.88
N HIS A 9 3.23 6.50 5.93
CA HIS A 9 3.67 7.47 6.93
C HIS A 9 5.00 7.04 7.58
N PRO A 10 5.98 7.94 7.74
CA PRO A 10 7.31 7.58 8.25
C PRO A 10 7.36 7.36 9.76
N VAL A 11 6.41 7.94 10.52
CA VAL A 11 6.40 7.88 11.99
C VAL A 11 5.46 6.75 12.47
N PRO A 12 5.96 5.71 13.16
CA PRO A 12 5.18 4.57 13.64
C PRO A 12 4.01 4.95 14.57
N GLU A 13 4.21 5.94 15.45
CA GLU A 13 3.21 6.41 16.42
C GLU A 13 2.27 7.47 15.85
N SER A 14 2.26 7.67 14.54
CA SER A 14 1.42 8.67 13.90
C SER A 14 -0.06 8.36 13.98
N TYR A 15 -0.86 9.42 13.97
CA TYR A 15 -2.32 9.30 13.85
C TYR A 15 -2.75 8.55 12.57
N VAL A 16 -1.99 8.70 11.47
CA VAL A 16 -2.27 8.00 10.20
C VAL A 16 -2.18 6.47 10.39
N LEU A 17 -1.09 5.98 10.98
CA LEU A 17 -0.93 4.54 11.22
C LEU A 17 -1.92 4.04 12.28
N ALA A 18 -2.24 4.84 13.29
CA ALA A 18 -3.28 4.50 14.26
C ALA A 18 -4.67 4.31 13.60
N VAL A 19 -5.07 5.24 12.73
CA VAL A 19 -6.35 5.13 11.98
C VAL A 19 -6.31 3.94 11.04
N ALA A 20 -5.22 3.71 10.32
CA ALA A 20 -5.12 2.60 9.39
C ALA A 20 -5.14 1.23 10.08
N ALA A 21 -4.47 1.10 11.23
CA ALA A 21 -4.56 -0.08 12.07
C ALA A 21 -6.01 -0.32 12.51
N LYS A 22 -6.73 0.74 12.92
CA LYS A 22 -8.12 0.61 13.33
C LYS A 22 -9.05 0.22 12.19
N ALA A 23 -8.83 0.77 10.99
CA ALA A 23 -9.56 0.39 9.79
C ALA A 23 -9.30 -1.08 9.42
N ARG A 24 -8.05 -1.55 9.50
CA ARG A 24 -7.67 -2.95 9.25
C ARG A 24 -8.40 -3.91 10.20
N GLU A 25 -8.46 -3.59 11.49
CA GLU A 25 -9.23 -4.36 12.47
C GLU A 25 -10.71 -4.46 12.09
N ALA A 26 -11.33 -3.33 11.71
CA ALA A 26 -12.74 -3.30 11.33
C ALA A 26 -13.04 -4.12 10.07
N VAL A 27 -12.18 -4.02 9.05
CA VAL A 27 -12.31 -4.79 7.80
C VAL A 27 -12.15 -6.29 8.06
N ALA A 28 -11.18 -6.68 8.88
CA ALA A 28 -10.99 -8.08 9.28
C ALA A 28 -12.20 -8.61 10.08
N ALA A 29 -12.73 -7.81 11.02
CA ALA A 29 -13.91 -8.16 11.81
C ALA A 29 -15.18 -8.34 10.96
N ALA A 30 -15.28 -7.65 9.82
CA ALA A 30 -16.34 -7.83 8.84
C ALA A 30 -16.18 -9.10 7.96
N GLY A 31 -15.18 -9.96 8.24
CA GLY A 31 -14.94 -11.19 7.49
C GLY A 31 -14.28 -10.98 6.13
N HIS A 32 -13.57 -9.87 5.95
CA HIS A 32 -12.81 -9.60 4.73
C HIS A 32 -11.32 -9.92 4.93
N ALA A 33 -10.67 -10.44 3.89
CA ALA A 33 -9.23 -10.64 3.90
C ALA A 33 -8.55 -9.31 3.58
N VAL A 34 -7.57 -8.92 4.41
CA VAL A 34 -6.78 -7.70 4.24
C VAL A 34 -5.37 -8.06 3.79
N ASP A 35 -4.95 -7.49 2.67
CA ASP A 35 -3.55 -7.38 2.28
C ASP A 35 -3.03 -6.00 2.73
N TRP A 36 -1.87 -5.97 3.38
CA TRP A 36 -1.36 -4.78 4.06
C TRP A 36 -0.05 -4.34 3.44
N LEU A 37 -0.03 -3.12 2.89
CA LEU A 37 1.13 -2.54 2.23
C LEU A 37 1.50 -1.22 2.90
N ASP A 38 2.54 -1.23 3.73
CA ASP A 38 3.12 -0.03 4.33
C ASP A 38 4.34 0.43 3.53
N LEU A 39 4.17 1.48 2.74
CA LEU A 39 5.19 1.95 1.80
C LEU A 39 6.47 2.42 2.49
N HIS A 40 6.37 2.95 3.72
CA HIS A 40 7.56 3.37 4.47
C HIS A 40 8.27 2.16 5.08
N ALA A 41 7.53 1.21 5.66
CA ALA A 41 8.12 0.00 6.21
C ALA A 41 8.77 -0.88 5.11
N GLU A 42 8.18 -0.91 3.92
CA GLU A 42 8.67 -1.66 2.75
C GLU A 42 9.81 -0.95 2.01
N ASN A 43 10.21 0.26 2.44
CA ASN A 43 11.18 1.10 1.73
C ASN A 43 10.85 1.25 0.24
N PHE A 44 9.58 1.47 -0.07
CA PHE A 44 9.13 1.66 -1.44
C PHE A 44 9.85 2.85 -2.08
N ASP A 45 10.43 2.64 -3.26
CA ASP A 45 11.03 3.72 -4.05
C ASP A 45 9.93 4.44 -4.85
N PRO A 46 9.59 5.71 -4.53
CA PRO A 46 8.55 6.43 -5.24
C PRO A 46 9.04 7.03 -6.56
N VAL A 47 10.34 6.98 -6.87
CA VAL A 47 10.91 7.64 -8.04
C VAL A 47 10.82 6.72 -9.25
N MET A 48 9.96 7.09 -10.20
CA MET A 48 9.86 6.34 -11.45
C MET A 48 11.12 6.49 -12.30
N GLY A 49 11.82 5.38 -12.54
CA GLY A 49 13.01 5.34 -13.39
C GLY A 49 12.69 5.41 -14.89
N ALA A 50 13.69 5.76 -15.71
CA ALA A 50 13.52 5.86 -17.16
C ALA A 50 13.10 4.51 -17.79
N ASP A 51 13.73 3.40 -17.38
CA ASP A 51 13.40 2.07 -17.89
C ASP A 51 12.02 1.60 -17.41
N GLU A 52 11.65 1.94 -16.18
CA GLU A 52 10.31 1.69 -15.66
C GLU A 52 9.26 2.45 -16.47
N ARG A 53 9.48 3.74 -16.75
CA ARG A 53 8.60 4.56 -17.59
C ARG A 53 8.46 3.98 -19.01
N ARG A 54 9.55 3.46 -19.60
CA ARG A 54 9.51 2.79 -20.90
C ARG A 54 8.65 1.54 -20.85
N ARG A 55 8.84 0.68 -19.84
CA ARG A 55 8.04 -0.55 -19.65
C ARG A 55 6.57 -0.25 -19.39
N TYR A 56 6.26 0.75 -18.58
CA TYR A 56 4.88 1.15 -18.26
C TYR A 56 4.08 1.56 -19.51
N ASN A 57 4.73 2.19 -20.49
CA ASN A 57 4.09 2.61 -21.74
C ASN A 57 4.17 1.54 -22.85
N ASP A 58 4.73 0.36 -22.58
CA ASP A 58 4.80 -0.72 -23.55
C ASP A 58 3.44 -1.41 -23.67
N MET A 59 2.63 -0.98 -24.63
CA MET A 59 1.28 -1.49 -24.90
C MET A 59 1.26 -2.95 -25.39
N THR A 60 2.42 -3.59 -25.58
CA THR A 60 2.52 -5.00 -25.97
C THR A 60 2.57 -5.96 -24.77
N ARG A 61 2.63 -5.43 -23.54
CA ARG A 61 2.68 -6.21 -22.30
C ARG A 61 1.39 -6.00 -21.47
N ASN A 62 0.84 -7.11 -20.96
CA ASN A 62 -0.20 -7.18 -19.93
C ASN A 62 0.30 -8.05 -18.77
#